data_AF-A0A7C9VWF1-F1
#
_entry.id   AF-A0A7C9VWF1-F1
#
_cell.length_a   1.000
_cell.length_b   1.000
_cell.length_c   1.000
_cell.angle_alpha   90.00
_cell.angle_beta   90.00
_cell.angle_gamma   90.00
#
_symmetry.space_group_name_H-M   'P 1'
#
loop_
_entity.id
_entity.type
_entity.pdbx_description
1 polymer ?
#
loop_
_entity_poly.entity_id
_entity_poly.type
_entity_poly.pdbx_seq_one_letter_code
_entity_poly.pdbx_strand_id
1 'polypeptide(L)'
;MLTPSRLTLARTRRGLTAAELARKSGVSARAIGEYERGQRRPKPATVESLAGALAFPAAFLTAPEPPRPQSGPDDAQATAAAQLAIEFNGWLERLFVLPQPNLPPPRTSPGSTRAAWRLDDGPAPNMVQLLESRGVRVFSLPVDCAAQEAFSCWHNGTPFVFLNPAATPEQARFDATRQLAVLLGHDEPVEFAAEFLMPEKQFYGTGYRRWLARRETSKLLTKVFRVLRENGTTPLHVAKELNLGLEELNGLVFGLVLTALPGGGEPGPRGRARLTLVH
;
A
#
# COMPACT_ATOMS: atom_id res chain seq x y z
N MET A 1 22.94 13.10 6.21
CA MET A 1 23.10 12.79 7.65
C MET A 1 22.03 11.76 8.04
N LEU A 2 22.25 10.90 9.03
CA LEU A 2 21.23 9.92 9.46
C LEU A 2 19.98 10.65 9.99
N THR A 3 18.81 10.25 9.53
CA THR A 3 17.50 10.65 10.07
C THR A 3 17.04 9.58 11.08
N PRO A 4 16.91 9.89 12.39
CA PRO A 4 16.63 8.88 13.41
C PRO A 4 15.37 8.05 13.16
N SER A 5 14.28 8.70 12.72
CA SER A 5 13.01 8.02 12.42
C SER A 5 13.09 7.06 11.23
N ARG A 6 13.99 7.28 10.27
CA ARG A 6 14.24 6.36 9.15
C ARG A 6 14.89 5.07 9.63
N LEU A 7 15.80 5.16 10.62
CA LEU A 7 16.38 3.99 11.26
C LEU A 7 15.30 3.20 12.02
N THR A 8 14.48 3.89 12.82
CA THR A 8 13.35 3.26 13.52
C THR A 8 12.40 2.59 12.54
N LEU A 9 11.97 3.29 11.49
CA LEU A 9 11.06 2.76 10.47
C LEU A 9 11.64 1.53 9.78
N ALA A 10 12.89 1.59 9.30
CA ALA A 10 13.51 0.45 8.64
C ALA A 10 13.63 -0.75 9.60
N ARG A 11 13.97 -0.52 10.87
CA ARG A 11 14.07 -1.57 11.88
C ARG A 11 12.71 -2.20 12.18
N THR A 12 11.68 -1.40 12.48
CA THR A 12 10.34 -1.91 12.81
C THR A 12 9.70 -2.59 11.62
N ARG A 13 9.91 -2.08 10.40
CA ARG A 13 9.47 -2.72 9.14
C ARG A 13 10.01 -4.15 9.01
N ARG A 14 11.26 -4.39 9.44
CA ARG A 14 11.89 -5.71 9.45
C ARG A 14 11.48 -6.60 10.64
N GLY A 15 10.61 -6.10 11.52
CA GLY A 15 10.22 -6.81 12.75
C GLY A 15 11.37 -7.00 13.74
N LEU A 16 12.45 -6.21 13.65
CA LEU A 16 13.65 -6.40 14.46
C LEU A 16 13.60 -5.58 15.75
N THR A 17 14.04 -6.18 16.84
CA THR A 17 14.44 -5.48 18.05
C THR A 17 15.79 -4.77 17.85
N ALA A 18 16.11 -3.79 18.71
CA ALA A 18 17.43 -3.15 18.70
C ALA A 18 18.58 -4.16 18.93
N ALA A 19 18.33 -5.20 19.74
CA ALA A 19 19.29 -6.28 19.99
C ALA A 19 19.51 -7.18 18.77
N GLU A 20 18.45 -7.46 18.00
CA GLU A 20 18.58 -8.22 16.75
C GLU A 20 19.30 -7.42 15.67
N LEU A 21 18.97 -6.14 15.50
CA LEU A 21 19.69 -5.28 14.58
C LEU A 21 21.17 -5.14 15.00
N ALA A 22 21.45 -5.10 16.31
CA ALA A 22 22.82 -5.08 16.81
C ALA A 22 23.62 -6.30 16.37
N ARG A 23 23.05 -7.50 16.56
CA ARG A 23 23.66 -8.76 16.13
C ARG A 23 23.90 -8.80 14.61
N LYS A 24 22.96 -8.28 13.81
CA LYS A 24 23.09 -8.29 12.34
C LYS A 24 24.07 -7.25 11.80
N SER A 25 24.15 -6.07 12.40
CA SER A 25 24.94 -4.94 11.90
C SER A 25 26.33 -4.80 12.54
N GLY A 26 26.62 -5.56 13.61
CA GLY A 26 27.84 -5.39 14.40
C GLY A 26 27.90 -4.08 15.22
N VAL A 27 26.80 -3.32 15.26
CA VAL A 27 26.66 -2.10 16.06
C VAL A 27 26.05 -2.46 17.41
N SER A 28 26.48 -1.86 18.52
CA SER A 28 25.89 -2.19 19.82
C SER A 28 24.43 -1.75 19.93
N ALA A 29 23.59 -2.52 20.64
CA ALA A 29 22.17 -2.21 20.84
C ALA A 29 21.98 -0.84 21.52
N ARG A 30 22.88 -0.48 22.45
CA ARG A 30 22.93 0.85 23.06
C ARG A 30 23.14 1.95 22.02
N ALA A 31 24.11 1.78 21.12
CA ALA A 31 24.37 2.76 20.08
C ALA A 31 23.18 2.90 19.12
N ILE A 32 22.53 1.79 18.74
CA ILE A 32 21.29 1.83 17.95
C ILE A 32 20.21 2.66 18.67
N GLY A 33 19.95 2.40 19.95
CA GLY A 33 18.98 3.18 20.72
C GLY A 33 19.35 4.65 20.90
N GLU A 34 20.64 4.99 20.96
CA GLU A 34 21.13 6.37 20.93
C GLU A 34 20.94 7.03 19.54
N TYR A 35 21.10 6.27 18.45
CA TYR A 35 20.88 6.75 17.09
C TYR A 35 19.40 7.01 16.80
N GLU A 36 18.51 6.09 17.21
CA GLU A 36 17.05 6.23 17.02
C GLU A 36 16.45 7.38 17.81
N ARG A 37 17.06 7.74 18.96
CA ARG A 37 16.67 8.92 19.74
C ARG A 37 17.39 10.21 19.31
N GLY A 38 18.25 10.14 18.30
CA GLY A 38 19.04 11.29 17.83
C GLY A 38 20.11 11.78 18.82
N GLN A 39 20.43 11.00 19.86
CA GLN A 39 21.39 11.36 20.90
C GLN A 39 22.84 11.18 20.47
N ARG A 40 23.08 10.32 19.48
CA ARG A 40 24.40 10.06 18.93
C ARG A 40 24.33 10.01 17.41
N ARG A 41 25.42 10.37 16.74
CA ARG A 41 25.54 10.29 15.27
C ARG A 41 26.43 9.11 14.87
N PRO A 42 25.98 8.23 13.96
CA PRO A 42 26.82 7.18 13.41
C PRO A 42 27.84 7.74 12.40
N LYS A 43 28.97 7.04 12.26
CA LYS A 43 29.91 7.29 11.16
C LYS A 43 29.34 6.75 9.84
N PRO A 44 29.78 7.22 8.66
CA PRO A 44 29.30 6.71 7.37
C PRO A 44 29.38 5.18 7.24
N ALA A 45 30.50 4.56 7.65
CA ALA A 45 30.64 3.10 7.65
C ALA A 45 29.60 2.39 8.53
N THR A 46 29.19 3.01 9.65
CA THR A 46 28.12 2.49 10.52
C THR A 46 26.75 2.58 9.84
N VAL A 47 26.49 3.67 9.10
CA VAL A 47 25.25 3.82 8.31
C VAL A 47 25.17 2.73 7.24
N GLU A 48 26.26 2.46 6.52
CA GLU A 48 26.32 1.38 5.53
C GLU A 48 26.06 0.01 6.16
N SER A 49 26.67 -0.29 7.32
CA SER A 49 26.45 -1.55 8.02
C SER A 49 24.99 -1.73 8.47
N LEU A 50 24.38 -0.66 9.00
CA LEU A 50 22.96 -0.67 9.38
C LEU A 50 22.06 -0.86 8.15
N ALA A 51 22.34 -0.15 7.06
CA ALA A 51 21.58 -0.22 5.81
C ALA A 51 21.61 -1.63 5.21
N GLY A 52 22.80 -2.24 5.14
CA GLY A 52 22.98 -3.62 4.69
C GLY A 52 22.23 -4.62 5.56
N ALA A 53 22.34 -4.51 6.89
CA ALA A 53 21.63 -5.39 7.82
C ALA A 53 20.10 -5.27 7.75
N LEU A 54 19.60 -4.08 7.37
CA LEU A 54 18.18 -3.78 7.21
C LEU A 54 17.68 -4.04 5.78
N ALA A 55 18.56 -4.37 4.82
CA ALA A 55 18.21 -4.50 3.41
C ALA A 55 17.48 -3.26 2.85
N PHE A 56 17.99 -2.07 3.19
CA PHE A 56 17.60 -0.80 2.58
C PHE A 56 18.83 -0.12 1.98
N PRO A 57 18.69 0.70 0.92
CA PRO A 57 19.76 1.57 0.48
C PRO A 57 20.21 2.51 1.61
N ALA A 58 21.51 2.80 1.75
CA ALA A 58 21.99 3.73 2.77
C ALA A 58 21.35 5.13 2.66
N ALA A 59 21.01 5.54 1.43
CA ALA A 59 20.28 6.77 1.16
C ALA A 59 18.92 6.85 1.89
N PHE A 60 18.24 5.71 2.09
CA PHE A 60 16.99 5.61 2.84
C PHE A 60 17.14 6.14 4.26
N LEU A 61 18.22 5.75 4.94
CA LEU A 61 18.49 6.12 6.32
C LEU A 61 18.81 7.63 6.48
N THR A 62 19.03 8.33 5.37
CA THR A 62 19.31 9.77 5.32
C THR A 62 18.23 10.59 4.65
N ALA A 63 17.14 9.95 4.20
CA ALA A 63 16.01 10.60 3.58
C ALA A 63 15.24 11.47 4.61
N PRO A 64 14.38 12.41 4.16
CA PRO A 64 13.53 13.21 5.05
C PRO A 64 12.67 12.34 5.96
N GLU A 65 12.18 12.93 7.06
CA GLU A 65 11.25 12.26 7.98
C GLU A 65 10.11 11.54 7.21
N PRO A 66 9.82 10.27 7.52
CA PRO A 66 8.77 9.54 6.84
C PRO A 66 7.39 10.11 7.22
N PRO A 67 6.42 10.06 6.29
CA PRO A 67 5.06 10.50 6.60
C PRO A 67 4.46 9.65 7.72
N ARG A 68 3.55 10.20 8.51
CA ARG A 68 2.86 9.46 9.59
C ARG A 68 1.39 9.23 9.25
N PRO A 69 0.88 7.99 9.35
CA PRO A 69 -0.54 7.73 9.21
C PRO A 69 -1.31 8.37 10.39
N GLN A 70 -2.50 8.89 10.11
CA GLN A 70 -3.49 9.35 11.07
C GLN A 70 -4.46 8.20 11.31
N SER A 71 -4.68 7.83 12.58
CA SER A 71 -5.48 6.66 12.94
C SER A 71 -4.96 5.36 12.30
N GLY A 72 -3.65 5.19 12.26
CA GLY A 72 -2.99 3.97 11.79
C GLY A 72 -3.09 2.81 12.79
N PRO A 73 -2.57 1.63 12.43
CA PRO A 73 -2.59 0.45 13.30
C PRO A 73 -1.66 0.66 14.50
N ASP A 74 -1.95 -0.01 15.62
CA ASP A 74 -1.07 0.03 16.81
C ASP A 74 0.25 -0.74 16.59
N ASP A 75 0.27 -1.68 15.65
CA ASP A 75 1.44 -2.48 15.31
C ASP A 75 2.51 -1.64 14.60
N ALA A 76 3.74 -1.70 15.10
CA ALA A 76 4.86 -0.90 14.61
C ALA A 76 5.33 -1.30 13.21
N GLN A 77 5.20 -2.57 12.83
CA GLN A 77 5.59 -3.08 11.51
C GLN A 77 4.54 -2.68 10.46
N ALA A 78 3.26 -2.82 10.80
CA ALA A 78 2.12 -2.38 9.99
C ALA A 78 2.14 -0.86 9.80
N THR A 79 2.44 -0.10 10.87
CA THR A 79 2.66 1.35 10.78
C THR A 79 3.79 1.66 9.80
N ALA A 80 4.95 1.01 9.92
CA ALA A 80 6.07 1.24 9.01
C ALA A 80 5.72 0.93 7.54
N ALA A 81 4.98 -0.15 7.28
CA ALA A 81 4.46 -0.47 5.95
C ALA A 81 3.54 0.65 5.42
N ALA A 82 2.65 1.20 6.26
CA ALA A 82 1.80 2.32 5.88
C ALA A 82 2.62 3.57 5.55
N GLN A 83 3.65 3.89 6.33
CA GLN A 83 4.54 5.04 6.05
C GLN A 83 5.22 4.92 4.67
N LEU A 84 5.71 3.72 4.33
CA LEU A 84 6.31 3.46 3.03
C LEU A 84 5.30 3.58 1.88
N ALA A 85 4.08 3.08 2.07
CA ALA A 85 3.02 3.19 1.07
C ALA A 85 2.55 4.63 0.85
N ILE A 86 2.47 5.43 1.93
CA ILE A 86 2.13 6.85 1.85
C ILE A 86 3.23 7.62 1.11
N GLU A 87 4.50 7.32 1.39
CA GLU A 87 5.62 7.91 0.65
C GLU A 87 5.61 7.53 -0.83
N PHE A 88 5.30 6.27 -1.13
CA PHE A 88 5.11 5.81 -2.51
C PHE A 88 3.93 6.52 -3.19
N ASN A 89 2.80 6.70 -2.50
CA ASN A 89 1.67 7.46 -3.02
C ASN A 89 2.05 8.93 -3.28
N GLY A 90 2.80 9.56 -2.38
CA GLY A 90 3.29 10.93 -2.58
C GLY A 90 4.23 11.05 -3.79
N TRP A 91 4.96 9.98 -4.15
CA TRP A 91 5.70 9.91 -5.42
C TRP A 91 4.77 9.78 -6.63
N LEU A 92 3.73 8.93 -6.54
CA LEU A 92 2.74 8.80 -7.60
C LEU A 92 2.02 10.11 -7.90
N GLU A 93 1.65 10.87 -6.88
CA GLU A 93 0.92 12.14 -7.01
C GLU A 93 1.76 13.25 -7.67
N ARG A 94 3.10 13.13 -7.68
CA ARG A 94 3.96 14.03 -8.47
C ARG A 94 3.93 13.72 -9.96
N LEU A 95 3.57 12.50 -10.33
CA LEU A 95 3.61 12.00 -11.72
C LEU A 95 2.22 11.88 -12.35
N PHE A 96 1.19 11.68 -11.53
CA PHE A 96 -0.17 11.37 -11.97
C PHE A 96 -1.20 12.18 -11.19
N VAL A 97 -2.26 12.58 -11.88
CA VAL A 97 -3.49 13.06 -11.23
C VAL A 97 -4.29 11.84 -10.80
N LEU A 98 -4.34 11.59 -9.50
CA LEU A 98 -5.08 10.46 -8.92
C LEU A 98 -6.52 10.88 -8.55
N PRO A 99 -7.47 9.92 -8.48
CA PRO A 99 -8.84 10.21 -8.04
C PRO A 99 -8.85 10.87 -6.66
N GLN A 100 -9.60 11.95 -6.53
CA GLN A 100 -9.76 12.66 -5.26
C GLN A 100 -10.69 11.88 -4.32
N PRO A 101 -10.46 11.92 -3.00
CA PRO A 101 -11.34 11.30 -2.02
C PRO A 101 -12.78 11.78 -2.15
N ASN A 102 -13.70 10.85 -2.38
CA ASN A 102 -15.14 11.09 -2.53
C ASN A 102 -15.93 10.03 -1.76
N LEU A 103 -15.73 10.04 -0.44
CA LEU A 103 -16.48 9.22 0.51
C LEU A 103 -17.74 9.96 0.97
N PRO A 104 -18.86 9.25 1.24
CA PRO A 104 -20.03 9.89 1.84
C PRO A 104 -19.69 10.43 3.24
N PRO A 105 -20.56 11.27 3.83
CA PRO A 105 -20.38 11.77 5.18
C PRO A 105 -20.15 10.64 6.21
N PRO A 106 -19.45 10.93 7.32
CA PRO A 106 -19.26 9.94 8.39
C PRO A 106 -20.58 9.31 8.85
N ARG A 107 -20.52 8.03 9.22
CA ARG A 107 -21.66 7.22 9.71
C ARG A 107 -22.82 7.08 8.71
N THR A 108 -22.60 7.33 7.42
CA THR A 108 -23.58 7.02 6.36
C THR A 108 -23.82 5.52 6.29
N SER A 109 -25.09 5.08 6.30
CA SER A 109 -25.46 3.64 6.28
C SER A 109 -24.98 2.91 5.01
N PRO A 110 -24.90 1.56 5.02
CA PRO A 110 -24.53 0.78 3.83
C PRO A 110 -25.44 1.07 2.64
N GLY A 111 -26.76 0.99 2.80
CA GLY A 111 -27.72 1.31 1.75
C GLY A 111 -27.58 2.74 1.19
N SER A 112 -27.39 3.73 2.05
CA SER A 112 -27.18 5.13 1.63
C SER A 112 -25.84 5.32 0.92
N THR A 113 -24.79 4.62 1.35
CA THR A 113 -23.48 4.62 0.68
C THR A 113 -23.60 4.06 -0.72
N ARG A 114 -24.31 2.93 -0.89
CA ARG A 114 -24.59 2.33 -2.20
C ARG A 114 -25.38 3.30 -3.09
N ALA A 115 -26.41 3.94 -2.56
CA ALA A 115 -27.23 4.91 -3.29
C ALA A 115 -26.42 6.15 -3.72
N ALA A 116 -25.62 6.73 -2.81
CA ALA A 116 -24.72 7.84 -3.10
C ALA A 116 -23.70 7.45 -4.20
N TRP A 117 -23.34 6.18 -4.26
CA TRP A 117 -22.42 5.63 -5.22
C TRP A 117 -23.08 5.09 -6.50
N ARG A 118 -24.41 5.17 -6.61
CA ARG A 118 -25.22 4.67 -7.72
C ARG A 118 -24.93 3.19 -8.03
N LEU A 119 -24.79 2.39 -6.97
CA LEU A 119 -24.68 0.95 -7.09
C LEU A 119 -26.08 0.34 -7.22
N ASP A 120 -26.24 -0.58 -8.16
CA ASP A 120 -27.50 -1.31 -8.35
C ASP A 120 -27.86 -2.14 -7.12
N ASP A 121 -29.06 -2.71 -7.04
CA ASP A 121 -29.46 -3.62 -5.96
C ASP A 121 -28.75 -5.00 -6.04
N GLY A 122 -27.83 -5.22 -6.99
CA GLY A 122 -27.03 -6.43 -7.17
C GLY A 122 -25.77 -6.52 -6.28
N PRO A 123 -25.05 -7.67 -6.25
CA PRO A 123 -23.86 -7.83 -5.42
C PRO A 123 -22.88 -6.67 -5.64
N ALA A 124 -22.18 -6.22 -4.61
CA ALA A 124 -21.23 -5.12 -4.79
C ALA A 124 -20.24 -5.43 -5.94
N PRO A 125 -19.73 -4.44 -6.67
CA PRO A 125 -18.70 -4.67 -7.69
C PRO A 125 -17.36 -5.01 -7.02
N ASN A 126 -16.29 -5.14 -7.80
CA ASN A 126 -14.94 -5.30 -7.28
C ASN A 126 -14.60 -4.17 -6.27
N MET A 127 -14.42 -4.53 -5.00
CA MET A 127 -14.25 -3.59 -3.89
C MET A 127 -12.94 -2.83 -3.98
N VAL A 128 -11.84 -3.46 -4.39
CA VAL A 128 -10.57 -2.75 -4.59
C VAL A 128 -10.74 -1.62 -5.60
N GLN A 129 -11.32 -1.91 -6.77
CA GLN A 129 -11.52 -0.94 -7.83
C GLN A 129 -12.57 0.11 -7.47
N LEU A 130 -13.62 -0.28 -6.75
CA LEU A 130 -14.63 0.64 -6.25
C LEU A 130 -13.98 1.67 -5.32
N LEU A 131 -13.23 1.23 -4.31
CA LEU A 131 -12.52 2.11 -3.38
C LEU A 131 -11.55 3.05 -4.10
N GLU A 132 -10.76 2.54 -5.04
CA GLU A 132 -9.86 3.35 -5.88
C GLU A 132 -10.61 4.43 -6.67
N SER A 133 -11.77 4.08 -7.25
CA SER A 133 -12.59 5.03 -7.99
C SER A 133 -13.18 6.15 -7.12
N ARG A 134 -13.26 5.94 -5.80
CA ARG A 134 -13.69 6.93 -4.80
C ARG A 134 -12.52 7.63 -4.11
N GLY A 135 -11.30 7.49 -4.66
CA GLY A 135 -10.12 8.17 -4.16
C GLY A 135 -9.47 7.51 -2.93
N VAL A 136 -9.91 6.31 -2.54
CA VAL A 136 -9.21 5.52 -1.52
C VAL A 136 -7.99 4.85 -2.13
N ARG A 137 -6.83 4.98 -1.49
CA ARG A 137 -5.60 4.31 -1.92
C ARG A 137 -5.58 2.90 -1.33
N VAL A 138 -5.62 1.89 -2.19
CA VAL A 138 -5.60 0.49 -1.74
C VAL A 138 -4.24 -0.12 -2.02
N PHE A 139 -3.57 -0.58 -0.96
CA PHE A 139 -2.27 -1.25 -1.03
C PHE A 139 -2.34 -2.64 -0.41
N SER A 140 -1.36 -3.48 -0.74
CA SER A 140 -1.16 -4.76 -0.06
C SER A 140 -0.20 -4.55 1.11
N LEU A 141 -0.44 -5.26 2.20
CA LEU A 141 0.61 -5.46 3.20
C LEU A 141 1.72 -6.32 2.59
N PRO A 142 2.98 -6.07 2.96
CA PRO A 142 4.06 -6.99 2.66
C PRO A 142 3.82 -8.38 3.28
N VAL A 143 4.34 -9.44 2.65
CA VAL A 143 4.09 -10.83 3.07
C VAL A 143 4.64 -11.12 4.48
N ASP A 144 5.73 -10.48 4.87
CA ASP A 144 6.28 -10.56 6.23
C ASP A 144 5.45 -9.80 7.27
N CYS A 145 4.40 -9.10 6.84
CA CYS A 145 3.34 -8.54 7.69
C CYS A 145 2.02 -9.34 7.57
N ALA A 146 2.01 -10.51 6.92
CA ALA A 146 0.77 -11.27 6.67
C ALA A 146 0.07 -11.80 7.94
N ALA A 147 0.73 -11.78 9.09
CA ALA A 147 0.08 -12.06 10.38
C ALA A 147 -0.90 -10.95 10.81
N GLN A 148 -0.81 -9.77 10.19
CA GLN A 148 -1.63 -8.61 10.52
C GLN A 148 -2.95 -8.64 9.74
N GLU A 149 -4.03 -8.20 10.39
CA GLU A 149 -5.30 -7.99 9.71
C GLU A 149 -5.23 -6.79 8.76
N ALA A 150 -6.16 -6.74 7.80
CA ALA A 150 -6.36 -5.55 7.00
C ALA A 150 -6.75 -4.36 7.88
N PHE A 151 -6.22 -3.18 7.58
CA PHE A 151 -6.51 -1.94 8.30
C PHE A 151 -6.65 -0.75 7.33
N SER A 152 -7.07 0.38 7.86
CA SER A 152 -7.17 1.64 7.14
C SER A 152 -6.59 2.79 7.97
N CYS A 153 -6.21 3.88 7.29
CA CYS A 153 -5.78 5.09 7.95
C CYS A 153 -6.01 6.30 7.04
N TRP A 154 -5.95 7.49 7.62
CA TRP A 154 -5.94 8.75 6.88
C TRP A 154 -4.52 9.31 6.78
N HIS A 155 -4.22 10.05 5.71
CA HIS A 155 -3.03 10.88 5.66
C HIS A 155 -3.32 12.12 4.82
N ASN A 156 -3.21 13.31 5.41
CA ASN A 156 -3.44 14.59 4.74
C ASN A 156 -4.75 14.63 3.94
N GLY A 157 -5.84 14.10 4.50
CA GLY A 157 -7.15 14.07 3.85
C GLY A 157 -7.34 12.96 2.80
N THR A 158 -6.32 12.14 2.55
CA THR A 158 -6.42 10.97 1.66
C THR A 158 -6.62 9.69 2.49
N PRO A 159 -7.65 8.87 2.20
CA PRO A 159 -7.87 7.60 2.88
C PRO A 159 -7.06 6.47 2.24
N PHE A 160 -6.50 5.60 3.09
CA PHE A 160 -5.71 4.44 2.70
C PHE A 160 -6.33 3.17 3.28
N VAL A 161 -6.30 2.07 2.50
CA VAL A 161 -6.69 0.73 2.92
C VAL A 161 -5.53 -0.22 2.61
N PHE A 162 -5.17 -1.05 3.58
CA PHE A 162 -4.10 -2.02 3.50
C PHE A 162 -4.69 -3.42 3.64
N LEU A 163 -4.61 -4.22 2.57
CA LEU A 163 -5.18 -5.57 2.55
C LEU A 163 -4.12 -6.63 2.85
N ASN A 164 -4.52 -7.67 3.56
CA ASN A 164 -3.64 -8.80 3.85
C ASN A 164 -3.47 -9.68 2.59
N PRO A 165 -2.24 -9.91 2.09
CA PRO A 165 -2.01 -10.76 0.92
C PRO A 165 -2.37 -12.24 1.15
N ALA A 166 -2.36 -12.71 2.40
CA ALA A 166 -2.66 -14.10 2.77
C ALA A 166 -4.15 -14.40 2.98
N ALA A 167 -5.02 -13.38 3.03
CA ALA A 167 -6.47 -13.56 3.12
C ALA A 167 -7.00 -14.42 1.95
N THR A 168 -8.17 -15.04 2.01
CA THR A 168 -8.81 -15.60 0.79
C THR A 168 -9.40 -14.48 -0.08
N PRO A 169 -9.77 -14.73 -1.36
CA PRO A 169 -10.47 -13.73 -2.17
C PRO A 169 -11.74 -13.17 -1.52
N GLU A 170 -12.54 -14.04 -0.88
CA GLU A 170 -13.76 -13.67 -0.16
C GLU A 170 -13.44 -12.80 1.05
N GLN A 171 -12.44 -13.21 1.84
CA GLN A 171 -11.99 -12.47 3.02
C GLN A 171 -11.42 -11.10 2.63
N ALA A 172 -10.59 -11.01 1.59
CA ALA A 172 -10.01 -9.74 1.14
C ALA A 172 -11.07 -8.72 0.72
N ARG A 173 -12.14 -9.18 0.08
CA ARG A 173 -13.29 -8.37 -0.31
C ARG A 173 -14.11 -7.92 0.90
N PHE A 174 -14.33 -8.83 1.86
CA PHE A 174 -14.98 -8.51 3.13
C PHE A 174 -14.18 -7.46 3.89
N ASP A 175 -12.86 -7.66 4.02
CA ASP A 175 -11.95 -6.75 4.68
C ASP A 175 -11.90 -5.38 4.02
N ALA A 176 -11.84 -5.30 2.69
CA ALA A 176 -11.90 -4.01 1.98
C ALA A 176 -13.18 -3.24 2.34
N THR A 177 -14.31 -3.93 2.49
CA THR A 177 -15.59 -3.32 2.85
C THR A 177 -15.67 -2.94 4.33
N ARG A 178 -15.14 -3.80 5.22
CA ARG A 178 -15.02 -3.51 6.65
C ARG A 178 -14.15 -2.27 6.87
N GLN A 179 -13.05 -2.15 6.14
CA GLN A 179 -12.18 -0.98 6.21
C GLN A 179 -12.82 0.29 5.65
N LEU A 180 -13.69 0.19 4.64
CA LEU A 180 -14.54 1.32 4.24
C LEU A 180 -15.43 1.78 5.41
N ALA A 181 -16.05 0.85 6.14
CA ALA A 181 -16.88 1.19 7.29
C ALA A 181 -16.07 1.89 8.40
N VAL A 182 -14.85 1.42 8.66
CA VAL A 182 -13.91 2.07 9.61
C VAL A 182 -13.56 3.49 9.15
N LEU A 183 -13.27 3.69 7.88
CA LEU A 183 -13.00 5.03 7.32
C LEU A 183 -14.20 5.98 7.45
N LEU A 184 -15.41 5.44 7.37
CA LEU A 184 -16.66 6.19 7.59
C LEU A 184 -16.98 6.39 9.08
N GLY A 185 -16.20 5.82 10.00
CA GLY A 185 -16.38 5.99 11.44
C GLY A 185 -17.56 5.22 12.03
N HIS A 186 -17.88 4.04 11.48
CA HIS A 186 -18.88 3.14 12.05
C HIS A 186 -18.33 2.36 13.25
N ASP A 187 -19.14 2.19 14.29
CA ASP A 187 -18.78 1.41 15.48
C ASP A 187 -18.93 -0.11 15.24
N GLU A 188 -19.79 -0.48 14.28
CA GLU A 188 -20.10 -1.86 13.86
C GLU A 188 -19.70 -2.11 12.39
N PRO A 189 -18.39 -2.16 12.08
CA PRO A 189 -17.91 -2.21 10.70
C PRO A 189 -18.14 -3.57 10.02
N VAL A 190 -18.37 -4.64 10.79
CA VAL A 190 -18.63 -6.00 10.27
C VAL A 190 -20.05 -6.10 9.72
N GLU A 191 -21.01 -5.58 10.47
CA GLU A 191 -22.43 -5.47 10.13
C GLU A 191 -22.60 -4.59 8.90
N PHE A 192 -21.92 -3.44 8.87
CA PHE A 192 -21.86 -2.58 7.69
C PHE A 192 -21.38 -3.36 6.46
N ALA A 193 -20.29 -4.12 6.59
CA ALA A 193 -19.70 -4.85 5.47
C ALA A 193 -20.64 -5.92 4.92
N ALA A 194 -21.34 -6.65 5.81
CA ALA A 194 -22.32 -7.65 5.42
C ALA A 194 -23.48 -7.05 4.60
N GLU A 195 -24.12 -5.99 5.11
CA GLU A 195 -25.23 -5.31 4.43
C GLU A 195 -24.76 -4.65 3.12
N PHE A 196 -23.57 -4.03 3.13
CA PHE A 196 -23.03 -3.36 1.95
C PHE A 196 -22.76 -4.36 0.82
N LEU A 197 -22.18 -5.52 1.13
CA LEU A 197 -21.82 -6.53 0.14
C LEU A 197 -23.06 -7.24 -0.43
N MET A 198 -24.05 -7.51 0.44
CA MET A 198 -25.26 -8.27 0.12
C MET A 198 -26.49 -7.60 0.77
N PRO A 199 -27.11 -6.62 0.11
CA PRO A 199 -28.32 -5.94 0.59
C PRO A 199 -29.50 -6.89 0.80
N GLU A 200 -30.36 -6.59 1.78
CA GLU A 200 -31.46 -7.47 2.19
C GLU A 200 -32.42 -7.84 1.05
N LYS A 201 -32.62 -6.93 0.10
CA LYS A 201 -33.44 -7.13 -1.10
C LYS A 201 -32.98 -8.32 -1.97
N GLN A 202 -31.75 -8.82 -1.79
CA GLN A 202 -31.21 -9.98 -2.51
C GLN A 202 -31.55 -11.33 -1.89
N PHE A 203 -32.01 -11.39 -0.64
CA PHE A 203 -32.32 -12.66 0.01
C PHE A 203 -33.52 -13.38 -0.64
N TYR A 204 -34.35 -12.67 -1.40
CA TYR A 204 -35.47 -13.24 -2.13
C TYR A 204 -35.10 -13.57 -3.58
N GLY A 205 -34.97 -14.87 -3.90
CA GLY A 205 -35.09 -15.37 -5.28
C GLY A 205 -33.80 -15.59 -6.10
N THR A 206 -32.60 -15.58 -5.50
CA THR A 206 -31.37 -15.86 -6.26
C THR A 206 -30.92 -17.31 -6.12
N GLY A 207 -30.87 -18.04 -7.24
CA GLY A 207 -30.22 -19.34 -7.31
C GLY A 207 -28.72 -19.18 -7.02
N TYR A 208 -28.23 -19.84 -5.97
CA TYR A 208 -26.83 -19.86 -5.56
C TYR A 208 -25.94 -20.41 -6.70
N ARG A 209 -25.56 -19.57 -7.66
CA ARG A 209 -24.42 -19.87 -8.51
C ARG A 209 -23.18 -19.71 -7.63
N ARG A 210 -22.39 -20.77 -7.57
CA ARG A 210 -21.10 -20.81 -6.87
C ARG A 210 -20.19 -19.72 -7.44
N TRP A 211 -20.21 -18.55 -6.84
CA TRP A 211 -19.27 -17.47 -7.15
C TRP A 211 -17.91 -17.89 -6.61
N LEU A 212 -17.07 -18.48 -7.46
CA LEU A 212 -15.63 -18.54 -7.20
C LEU A 212 -15.13 -17.10 -7.21
N ALA A 213 -14.97 -16.50 -6.02
CA ALA A 213 -14.47 -15.14 -5.95
C ALA A 213 -13.01 -15.14 -6.42
N ARG A 214 -12.72 -14.32 -7.43
CA ARG A 214 -11.34 -14.09 -7.85
C ARG A 214 -10.75 -13.01 -6.96
N ARG A 215 -9.46 -13.13 -6.62
CA ARG A 215 -8.78 -12.05 -5.89
C ARG A 215 -8.89 -10.76 -6.68
N GLU A 216 -9.35 -9.73 -6.00
CA GLU A 216 -9.54 -8.41 -6.55
C GLU A 216 -8.21 -7.65 -6.54
N THR A 217 -7.86 -7.02 -7.66
CA THR A 217 -6.59 -6.29 -7.82
C THR A 217 -6.81 -4.87 -8.30
N SER A 218 -5.83 -4.02 -8.00
CA SER A 218 -5.80 -2.60 -8.35
C SER A 218 -5.81 -2.38 -9.87
N LYS A 219 -6.80 -1.61 -10.35
CA LYS A 219 -6.78 -1.09 -11.73
C LYS A 219 -5.96 0.19 -11.83
N LEU A 220 -5.94 0.99 -10.77
CA LEU A 220 -5.16 2.24 -10.72
C LEU A 220 -3.67 1.94 -10.90
N LEU A 221 -3.09 1.11 -10.03
CA LEU A 221 -1.67 0.77 -10.06
C LEU A 221 -1.29 0.03 -11.34
N THR A 222 -2.19 -0.81 -11.87
CA THR A 222 -1.96 -1.49 -13.16
C THR A 222 -1.83 -0.48 -14.30
N LYS A 223 -2.68 0.56 -14.35
CA LYS A 223 -2.59 1.62 -15.37
C LYS A 223 -1.31 2.46 -15.17
N VAL A 224 -1.00 2.83 -13.93
CA VAL A 224 0.22 3.57 -13.57
C VAL A 224 1.46 2.81 -14.06
N PHE A 225 1.62 1.55 -13.68
CA PHE A 225 2.81 0.77 -14.06
C PHE A 225 2.90 0.52 -15.55
N ARG A 226 1.77 0.42 -16.26
CA ARG A 226 1.77 0.37 -17.73
C ARG A 226 2.35 1.65 -18.34
N VAL A 227 1.87 2.82 -17.92
CA VAL A 227 2.38 4.12 -18.41
C VAL A 227 3.86 4.31 -18.05
N LEU A 228 4.27 3.93 -16.84
CA LEU A 228 5.68 3.97 -16.45
C LEU A 228 6.55 3.11 -17.37
N ARG A 229 6.11 1.88 -17.69
CA ARG A 229 6.83 0.99 -18.62
C ARG A 229 6.89 1.56 -20.04
N GLU A 230 5.79 2.11 -20.56
CA GLU A 230 5.73 2.76 -21.87
C GLU A 230 6.71 3.94 -21.99
N ASN A 231 6.96 4.65 -20.88
CA ASN A 231 7.92 5.75 -20.79
C ASN A 231 9.36 5.28 -20.48
N GLY A 232 9.63 3.98 -20.41
CA GLY A 232 10.95 3.41 -20.12
C GLY A 232 11.34 3.43 -18.64
N THR A 233 10.43 3.78 -17.74
CA THR A 233 10.66 3.73 -16.29
C THR A 233 10.56 2.29 -15.79
N THR A 234 11.67 1.74 -15.32
CA THR A 234 11.73 0.39 -14.77
C THR A 234 11.36 0.39 -13.28
N PRO A 235 10.91 -0.75 -12.73
CA PRO A 235 10.72 -0.91 -11.29
C PRO A 235 11.95 -0.54 -10.44
N LEU A 236 13.14 -0.87 -10.95
CA LEU A 236 14.41 -0.54 -10.29
C LEU A 236 14.62 0.98 -10.22
N HIS A 237 14.24 1.70 -11.28
CA HIS A 237 14.29 3.16 -11.28
C HIS A 237 13.35 3.75 -10.24
N VAL A 238 12.11 3.26 -10.16
CA VAL A 238 11.12 3.68 -9.13
C VAL A 238 11.66 3.42 -7.72
N ALA A 239 12.18 2.22 -7.46
CA ALA A 239 12.76 1.86 -6.17
C ALA A 239 13.93 2.79 -5.80
N LYS A 240 14.79 3.14 -6.77
CA LYS A 240 15.90 4.08 -6.57
C LYS A 240 15.42 5.49 -6.23
N GLU A 241 14.40 6.02 -6.91
CA GLU A 241 13.86 7.35 -6.61
C GLU A 241 13.22 7.44 -5.22
N LEU A 242 12.64 6.34 -4.74
CA LEU A 242 12.05 6.23 -3.41
C LEU A 242 13.08 5.87 -2.32
N ASN A 243 14.33 5.59 -2.71
CA ASN A 243 15.34 4.98 -1.84
C ASN A 243 14.87 3.66 -1.18
N LEU A 244 14.05 2.86 -1.87
CA LEU A 244 13.54 1.59 -1.36
C LEU A 244 14.26 0.40 -2.00
N GLY A 245 14.24 -0.73 -1.30
CA GLY A 245 14.54 -2.03 -1.91
C GLY A 245 13.44 -2.42 -2.90
N LEU A 246 13.80 -3.19 -3.94
CA LEU A 246 12.82 -3.65 -4.94
C LEU A 246 11.75 -4.58 -4.31
N GLU A 247 12.13 -5.38 -3.33
CA GLU A 247 11.20 -6.25 -2.58
C GLU A 247 10.15 -5.43 -1.83
N GLU A 248 10.53 -4.30 -1.23
CA GLU A 248 9.58 -3.40 -0.56
C GLU A 248 8.57 -2.82 -1.55
N LEU A 249 9.03 -2.33 -2.70
CA LEU A 249 8.14 -1.82 -3.73
C LEU A 249 7.17 -2.89 -4.23
N ASN A 250 7.66 -4.11 -4.48
CA ASN A 250 6.85 -5.24 -4.92
C ASN A 250 5.75 -5.61 -3.90
N GLY A 251 6.12 -5.62 -2.61
CA GLY A 251 5.21 -5.96 -1.51
C GLY A 251 4.04 -5.01 -1.40
N LEU A 252 4.26 -3.70 -1.60
CA LEU A 252 3.22 -2.69 -1.45
C LEU A 252 2.11 -2.76 -2.53
N VAL A 253 2.43 -3.28 -3.72
CA VAL A 253 1.61 -3.12 -4.92
C VAL A 253 1.01 -4.43 -5.44
N PHE A 254 0.63 -5.36 -4.55
CA PHE A 254 0.03 -6.65 -4.90
C PHE A 254 0.90 -7.51 -5.83
N GLY A 255 2.23 -7.30 -5.84
CA GLY A 255 3.10 -7.94 -6.82
C GLY A 255 2.85 -7.50 -8.27
N LEU A 256 2.09 -6.42 -8.54
CA LEU A 256 1.85 -5.89 -9.89
C LEU A 256 3.14 -5.47 -10.61
N VAL A 257 4.19 -5.23 -9.85
CA VAL A 257 5.52 -4.87 -10.35
C VAL A 257 6.25 -6.08 -10.94
N LEU A 258 5.73 -7.31 -10.79
CA LEU A 258 6.35 -8.58 -11.19
C LEU A 258 7.25 -8.43 -12.42
N THR A 259 8.52 -8.55 -12.08
CA THR A 259 9.74 -8.43 -12.86
C THR A 259 9.58 -8.92 -14.29
N ALA A 260 9.86 -8.03 -15.25
CA ALA A 260 10.35 -8.49 -16.54
C ALA A 260 11.59 -9.35 -16.24
N LEU A 261 11.53 -10.65 -16.57
CA LEU A 261 12.74 -11.41 -16.86
C LEU A 261 13.52 -10.59 -17.89
N PRO A 262 14.85 -10.46 -17.78
CA PRO A 262 15.64 -9.77 -18.78
C PRO A 262 15.52 -10.53 -20.09
N GLY A 263 14.56 -10.15 -20.92
CA GLY A 263 14.51 -10.52 -22.32
C GLY A 263 15.64 -9.76 -22.98
N GLY A 264 16.65 -10.48 -23.49
CA GLY A 264 17.78 -9.94 -24.24
C GLY A 264 17.38 -9.38 -25.60
N GLY A 265 16.43 -8.46 -25.63
CA GLY A 265 16.06 -7.69 -26.81
C GLY A 265 16.75 -6.35 -26.76
N GLU A 266 17.72 -6.13 -27.65
CA GLU A 266 18.31 -4.82 -27.86
C GLU A 266 17.23 -3.75 -28.12
N PRO A 267 17.40 -2.52 -27.62
CA PRO A 267 16.45 -1.45 -27.85
C PRO A 267 16.44 -1.04 -29.33
N GLY A 268 15.39 -1.42 -30.04
CA GLY A 268 15.12 -0.96 -31.41
C GLY A 268 14.87 0.56 -31.50
N PRO A 269 15.09 1.17 -32.68
CA PRO A 269 15.17 2.61 -32.83
C PRO A 269 13.84 3.32 -32.54
N ARG A 270 13.93 4.43 -31.80
CA ARG A 270 12.81 5.29 -31.38
C ARG A 270 12.17 6.00 -32.58
N GLY A 271 11.17 5.37 -33.20
CA GLY A 271 10.25 6.02 -34.14
C GLY A 271 9.08 6.68 -33.42
N ARG A 272 8.81 7.97 -33.68
CA ARG A 272 7.61 8.68 -33.19
C ARG A 272 6.35 8.00 -33.74
N ALA A 273 5.56 7.36 -32.89
CA ALA A 273 4.27 6.81 -33.27
C ALA A 273 3.25 7.93 -33.56
N ARG A 274 2.75 7.99 -34.79
CA ARG A 274 1.55 8.78 -35.16
C ARG A 274 0.34 7.89 -34.94
N LEU A 275 -0.57 8.31 -34.06
CA LEU A 275 -1.85 7.65 -33.84
C LEU A 275 -2.95 8.43 -34.57
N THR A 276 -3.77 7.73 -35.36
CA THR A 276 -5.01 8.23 -35.95
C THR A 276 -6.15 7.36 -35.44
N LEU A 277 -7.22 7.99 -34.93
CA LEU A 277 -8.43 7.29 -34.50
C LEU A 277 -9.21 6.82 -35.73
N VAL A 278 -9.53 5.53 -35.77
CA VAL A 278 -10.51 4.98 -36.72
C VAL A 278 -11.88 5.08 -36.04
N HIS A 279 -12.83 5.71 -36.74
CA HIS A 279 -14.22 5.89 -36.31
C HIS A 279 -15.00 4.57 -36.31
#